data_AF-A0A9E5LRN0-F1
#
_entry.id   AF-A0A9E5LRN0-F1
#
_cell.length_a   1.000
_cell.length_b   1.000
_cell.length_c   1.000
_cell.angle_alpha   90.00
_cell.angle_beta   90.00
_cell.angle_gamma   90.00
#
_symmetry.space_group_name_H-M   'P 1'
#
loop_
_entity.id
_entity.type
_entity.pdbx_description
1 polymer ?
#
loop_
_entity_poly.entity_id
_entity_poly.type
_entity_poly.pdbx_seq_one_letter_code
_entity_poly.pdbx_strand_id
1 'polypeptide(L)'
;MRIKLPKPASRLRLEYLFDRFNHFARSDDPELHHNALTTLFELGDISARGDIKSLLLKELERQKFALNQLKHAKEVDQEKLASTMMELEHASAQVNASVIKPNALIGENEWLNAIRTRLHTPGGTSPIDLPGFYAWRHSPASSRRELLQKFIYPMLQETSSLKK
;
A
#
# COMPACT_ATOMS: atom_id res chain seq x y z
N MET A 1 1.85 -32.15 9.89
CA MET A 1 2.39 -31.05 10.72
C MET A 1 2.53 -29.81 9.85
N ARG A 2 1.63 -28.82 9.97
CA ARG A 2 1.71 -27.58 9.17
C ARG A 2 2.85 -26.73 9.73
N ILE A 3 3.97 -26.68 9.03
CA ILE A 3 5.06 -25.76 9.33
C ILE A 3 4.52 -24.34 9.12
N LYS A 4 4.12 -23.68 10.22
CA LYS A 4 3.89 -22.24 10.23
C LYS A 4 5.27 -21.59 10.16
N LEU A 5 5.73 -21.31 8.94
CA LEU A 5 6.89 -20.46 8.73
C LEU A 5 6.62 -19.11 9.43
N PRO A 6 7.55 -18.59 10.23
CA PRO A 6 7.39 -17.28 10.86
C PRO A 6 7.24 -16.22 9.76
N LYS A 7 6.11 -15.50 9.76
CA LYS A 7 5.91 -14.34 8.88
C LYS A 7 6.99 -13.30 9.25
N PRO A 8 7.91 -12.93 8.35
CA PRO A 8 8.95 -11.96 8.67
C PRO A 8 8.35 -10.56 8.81
N ALA A 9 8.92 -9.79 9.73
CA ALA A 9 8.55 -8.41 10.06
C ALA A 9 8.66 -7.39 8.88
N SER A 10 9.08 -7.82 7.69
CA SER A 10 9.16 -6.97 6.48
C SER A 10 7.79 -6.65 5.87
N ARG A 11 6.73 -7.38 6.23
CA ARG A 11 5.35 -7.05 5.81
C ARG A 11 4.68 -5.94 6.63
N LEU A 12 5.31 -5.45 7.69
CA LEU A 12 4.58 -4.66 8.70
C LEU A 12 4.18 -3.26 8.25
N ARG A 13 5.02 -2.48 7.53
CA ARG A 13 4.71 -1.05 7.31
C ARG A 13 3.62 -0.80 6.27
N LEU A 14 3.71 -1.41 5.09
CA LEU A 14 2.69 -1.23 4.05
C LEU A 14 1.36 -1.87 4.44
N GLU A 15 1.39 -3.11 4.95
CA GLU A 15 0.18 -3.79 5.44
C GLU A 15 -0.48 -2.99 6.56
N TYR A 16 0.31 -2.48 7.52
CA TYR A 16 -0.17 -1.57 8.56
C TYR A 16 -0.81 -0.30 7.98
N LEU A 17 -0.20 0.36 7.00
CA LEU A 17 -0.74 1.58 6.41
C LEU A 17 -2.00 1.32 5.59
N PHE A 18 -2.06 0.22 4.84
CA PHE A 18 -3.27 -0.18 4.13
C PHE A 18 -4.40 -0.53 5.11
N ASP A 19 -4.12 -1.28 6.18
CA ASP A 19 -5.11 -1.62 7.20
C ASP A 19 -5.61 -0.38 7.93
N ARG A 20 -4.71 0.54 8.28
CA ARG A 20 -5.04 1.83 8.90
C ARG A 20 -5.87 2.73 7.98
N PHE A 21 -5.50 2.84 6.70
CA PHE A 21 -6.27 3.56 5.70
C PHE A 21 -7.68 2.97 5.58
N ASN A 22 -7.79 1.64 5.43
CA ASN A 22 -9.07 0.96 5.29
C ASN A 22 -9.94 1.09 6.53
N HIS A 23 -9.34 1.05 7.73
CA HIS A 23 -10.05 1.26 8.98
C HIS A 23 -10.71 2.65 9.02
N PHE A 24 -9.94 3.69 8.70
CA PHE A 24 -10.45 5.06 8.70
C PHE A 24 -11.44 5.35 7.57
N ALA A 25 -11.16 4.86 6.36
CA ALA A 25 -12.00 5.09 5.18
C ALA A 25 -13.35 4.35 5.22
N ARG A 26 -13.55 3.39 6.13
CA ARG A 26 -14.85 2.72 6.31
C ARG A 26 -15.83 3.50 7.16
N SER A 27 -15.33 4.42 8.00
CA SER A 27 -16.17 5.25 8.85
C SER A 27 -17.05 6.21 8.03
N ASP A 28 -18.01 6.86 8.68
CA ASP A 28 -18.69 8.04 8.16
C ASP A 28 -18.15 9.34 8.80
N ASP A 29 -17.28 9.24 9.80
CA ASP A 29 -16.72 10.35 10.56
C ASP A 29 -15.75 11.20 9.70
N PRO A 30 -15.99 12.52 9.54
CA PRO A 30 -15.08 13.44 8.87
C PRO A 30 -13.64 13.48 9.43
N GLU A 31 -13.45 13.34 10.74
CA GLU A 31 -12.12 13.30 11.37
C GLU A 31 -11.39 12.00 11.03
N LEU A 32 -12.10 10.87 11.01
CA LEU A 32 -11.49 9.62 10.56
C LEU A 32 -11.13 9.68 9.07
N HIS A 33 -11.93 10.33 8.22
CA HIS A 33 -11.55 10.57 6.83
C HIS A 33 -10.35 11.52 6.66
N HIS A 34 -10.14 12.48 7.56
CA HIS A 34 -8.88 13.25 7.61
C HIS A 34 -7.69 12.32 7.88
N ASN A 35 -7.79 11.41 8.84
CA ASN A 35 -6.75 10.42 9.13
C ASN A 35 -6.51 9.44 7.96
N ALA A 36 -7.56 9.06 7.23
CA ALA A 36 -7.43 8.27 6.01
C ALA A 36 -6.61 9.02 4.95
N LEU A 37 -6.87 10.32 4.77
CA LEU A 37 -6.14 11.16 3.82
C LEU A 37 -4.67 11.32 4.21
N THR A 38 -4.38 11.51 5.50
CA THR A 38 -2.99 11.52 6.01
C THR A 38 -2.29 10.21 5.69
N THR A 39 -2.96 9.08 5.92
CA THR A 39 -2.40 7.74 5.65
C THR A 39 -2.19 7.50 4.15
N LEU A 40 -3.05 8.07 3.30
CA LEU A 40 -2.88 8.06 1.84
C LEU A 40 -1.60 8.80 1.42
N PHE A 41 -1.28 9.95 2.03
CA PHE A 41 -0.03 10.66 1.76
C PHE A 41 1.19 9.88 2.24
N GLU A 42 1.13 9.26 3.42
CA GLU A 42 2.20 8.39 3.93
C GLU A 42 2.47 7.20 2.97
N LEU A 43 1.40 6.58 2.45
CA LEU A 43 1.50 5.54 1.42
C LEU A 43 2.16 6.10 0.15
N GLY A 44 1.70 7.26 -0.33
CA GLY A 44 2.27 7.93 -1.51
C GLY A 44 3.76 8.23 -1.37
N ASP A 45 4.21 8.67 -0.20
CA ASP A 45 5.62 8.93 0.11
C ASP A 45 6.48 7.67 0.03
N ILE A 46 6.02 6.56 0.60
CA ILE A 46 6.73 5.29 0.56
C ILE A 46 6.79 4.77 -0.89
N SER A 47 5.71 4.94 -1.64
CA SER A 47 5.64 4.59 -3.06
C SER A 47 6.59 5.40 -3.94
N ALA A 48 6.71 6.71 -3.71
CA ALA A 48 7.53 7.60 -4.52
C ALA A 48 9.04 7.38 -4.34
N ARG A 49 9.47 6.90 -3.18
CA ARG A 49 10.89 6.67 -2.87
C ARG A 49 11.50 5.44 -3.56
N GLY A 50 10.71 4.64 -4.29
CA GLY A 50 11.19 3.37 -4.86
C GLY A 50 11.43 2.28 -3.80
N ASP A 51 11.20 2.60 -2.53
CA ASP A 51 11.34 1.68 -1.39
C ASP A 51 10.44 0.46 -1.57
N ILE A 52 9.20 0.64 -2.02
CA ILE A 52 8.25 -0.47 -2.21
C ILE A 52 8.78 -1.53 -3.17
N LYS A 53 9.26 -1.11 -4.34
CA LYS A 53 9.80 -2.04 -5.35
C LYS A 53 10.94 -2.84 -4.76
N SER A 54 11.90 -2.16 -4.13
CA SER A 54 13.08 -2.80 -3.54
C SER A 54 12.72 -3.73 -2.37
N LEU A 55 11.74 -3.36 -1.54
CA LEU A 55 11.24 -4.17 -0.43
C LEU A 55 10.51 -5.42 -0.93
N LEU A 56 9.66 -5.29 -1.95
CA LEU A 56 8.95 -6.41 -2.56
C LEU A 56 9.94 -7.40 -3.21
N LEU A 57 10.90 -6.90 -3.99
CA LEU A 57 11.93 -7.75 -4.60
C LEU A 57 12.79 -8.46 -3.55
N LYS A 58 13.21 -7.76 -2.48
CA LYS A 58 13.95 -8.38 -1.38
C LYS A 58 13.15 -9.48 -0.68
N GLU A 59 11.85 -9.28 -0.49
CA GLU A 59 10.99 -10.29 0.15
C GLU A 59 10.76 -11.51 -0.75
N LEU A 60 10.57 -11.30 -2.07
CA LEU A 60 10.47 -12.39 -3.04
C LEU A 60 11.75 -13.23 -3.08
N GLU A 61 12.92 -12.57 -3.12
CA GLU A 61 14.22 -13.25 -3.04
C GLU A 61 14.41 -14.01 -1.72
N ARG A 62 13.97 -13.45 -0.59
CA ARG A 62 14.01 -14.13 0.72
C ARG A 62 13.14 -15.39 0.72
N GLN A 63 11.95 -15.35 0.12
CA GLN A 63 11.06 -16.52 0.00
C GLN A 63 11.66 -17.59 -0.91
N LYS A 64 12.21 -17.19 -2.05
CA LYS A 64 12.93 -18.07 -2.97
C LYS A 64 14.12 -18.75 -2.29
N PHE A 65 14.91 -18.02 -1.51
CA PHE A 65 16.01 -18.60 -0.72
C PHE A 65 15.51 -19.64 0.29
N ALA A 66 14.41 -19.36 1.00
CA ALA A 66 13.83 -20.30 1.95
C ALA A 66 13.30 -21.58 1.27
N LEU A 67 12.65 -21.46 0.11
CA LEU A 67 12.16 -22.61 -0.66
C LEU A 67 13.29 -23.44 -1.28
N ASN A 68 14.37 -22.79 -1.73
CA ASN A 68 15.55 -23.49 -2.25
C ASN A 68 16.19 -24.42 -1.21
N GLN A 69 16.16 -24.06 0.08
CA GLN A 69 16.65 -24.93 1.15
C GLN A 69 15.81 -26.21 1.32
N LEU A 70 14.56 -26.21 0.86
CA LEU A 70 13.66 -27.38 0.92
C LEU A 70 13.78 -28.30 -0.31
N LYS A 71 14.56 -27.91 -1.32
CA LYS A 71 14.72 -28.64 -2.59
C LYS A 71 15.25 -30.08 -2.43
N HIS A 72 16.03 -30.33 -1.38
CA HIS A 72 16.63 -31.64 -1.12
C HIS A 72 15.88 -32.44 -0.02
N ALA A 73 14.79 -31.89 0.53
CA ALA A 73 14.03 -32.55 1.57
C ALA A 73 13.14 -33.65 0.98
N LYS A 74 13.36 -34.90 1.39
CA LYS A 74 12.61 -36.08 0.92
C LYS A 74 11.12 -36.07 1.31
N GLU A 75 10.76 -35.27 2.31
CA GLU A 75 9.38 -35.15 2.82
C GLU A 75 8.56 -34.07 2.09
N VAL A 76 9.16 -33.37 1.12
CA VAL A 76 8.54 -32.26 0.40
C VAL A 76 8.11 -32.70 -1.00
N ASP A 77 6.87 -32.35 -1.34
CA ASP A 77 6.31 -32.47 -2.68
C ASP A 77 7.09 -31.59 -3.67
N GLN A 78 7.89 -32.23 -4.53
CA GLN A 78 8.80 -31.57 -5.46
C GLN A 78 8.07 -30.88 -6.61
N GLU A 79 6.90 -31.39 -7.02
CA GLU A 79 6.10 -30.80 -8.09
C GLU A 79 5.49 -29.47 -7.61
N LYS A 80 4.91 -29.50 -6.40
CA LYS A 80 4.37 -28.29 -5.77
C LYS A 80 5.44 -27.25 -5.46
N LEU A 81 6.62 -27.68 -5.03
CA LEU A 81 7.77 -26.80 -4.81
C LEU A 81 8.21 -26.12 -6.11
N ALA A 82 8.32 -26.87 -7.21
CA ALA A 82 8.69 -26.34 -8.51
C ALA A 82 7.66 -25.32 -9.05
N SER A 83 6.36 -25.62 -8.92
CA SER A 83 5.29 -24.68 -9.30
C SER A 83 5.38 -23.37 -8.51
N THR A 84 5.50 -23.46 -7.18
CA THR A 84 5.59 -22.28 -6.31
C THR A 84 6.83 -21.43 -6.62
N MET A 85 7.96 -22.07 -6.95
CA MET A 85 9.17 -21.37 -7.37
C MET A 85 8.97 -20.63 -8.70
N MET A 86 8.29 -21.23 -9.67
CA MET A 86 7.97 -20.57 -10.95
C MET A 86 7.04 -19.37 -10.77
N GLU A 87 6.03 -19.48 -9.91
CA GLU A 87 5.14 -18.38 -9.55
C GLU A 87 5.91 -17.20 -8.92
N LEU A 88 6.86 -17.49 -8.04
CA LEU A 88 7.72 -16.46 -7.44
C LEU A 88 8.62 -15.74 -8.45
N GLU A 89 9.23 -16.47 -9.38
CA GLU A 89 10.03 -15.87 -10.46
C GLU A 89 9.18 -14.96 -11.34
N HIS A 90 7.99 -15.42 -11.72
CA HIS A 90 7.06 -14.65 -12.52
C HIS A 90 6.61 -13.37 -11.79
N ALA A 91 6.23 -13.47 -10.52
CA ALA A 91 5.90 -12.31 -9.69
C ALA A 91 7.08 -11.32 -9.58
N SER A 92 8.31 -11.84 -9.45
CA SER A 92 9.52 -11.01 -9.36
C SER A 92 9.78 -10.25 -10.67
N ALA A 93 9.62 -10.92 -11.82
CA ALA A 93 9.72 -10.30 -13.14
C ALA A 93 8.65 -9.22 -13.35
N GLN A 94 7.40 -9.47 -12.93
CA GLN A 94 6.31 -8.49 -13.01
C GLN A 94 6.60 -7.25 -12.14
N VAL A 95 7.05 -7.44 -10.90
CA VAL A 95 7.45 -6.32 -10.02
C VAL A 95 8.62 -5.55 -10.63
N ASN A 96 9.59 -6.24 -11.23
CA ASN A 96 10.73 -5.58 -11.90
C ASN A 96 10.31 -4.78 -13.15
N ALA A 97 9.38 -5.29 -13.94
CA ALA A 97 8.86 -4.62 -15.13
C ALA A 97 7.88 -3.48 -14.80
N SER A 98 7.29 -3.49 -13.60
CA SER A 98 6.35 -2.45 -13.17
C SER A 98 7.05 -1.10 -13.01
N VAL A 99 6.43 -0.07 -13.61
CA VAL A 99 6.75 1.34 -13.37
C VAL A 99 5.88 1.80 -12.21
N ILE A 100 6.42 1.69 -11.00
CA ILE A 100 5.72 2.11 -9.78
C ILE A 100 5.78 3.63 -9.71
N LYS A 101 4.68 4.31 -10.10
CA LYS A 101 4.46 5.75 -9.82
C LYS A 101 3.10 6.03 -9.15
N PRO A 102 2.76 5.40 -8.01
CA PRO A 102 1.46 5.59 -7.35
C PRO A 102 1.21 7.04 -6.91
N ASN A 103 2.29 7.78 -6.64
CA ASN A 103 2.21 9.16 -6.18
C ASN A 103 1.99 10.18 -7.31
N ALA A 104 2.00 9.77 -8.59
CA ALA A 104 1.77 10.70 -9.71
C ALA A 104 0.37 11.31 -9.63
N LEU A 105 -0.66 10.50 -9.39
CA LEU A 105 -2.04 10.96 -9.30
C LEU A 105 -2.31 11.86 -8.08
N ILE A 106 -1.58 11.64 -6.98
CA ILE A 106 -1.64 12.51 -5.79
C ILE A 106 -0.89 13.80 -6.07
N GLY A 107 0.32 13.71 -6.64
CA GLY A 107 1.19 14.85 -6.93
C GLY A 107 0.71 15.75 -8.07
N GLU A 108 -0.13 15.25 -8.98
CA GLU A 108 -0.73 16.04 -10.06
C GLU A 108 -2.04 16.72 -9.63
N ASN A 109 -2.59 16.36 -8.47
CA ASN A 109 -3.82 16.96 -7.96
C ASN A 109 -3.53 18.18 -7.07
N GLU A 110 -3.82 19.38 -7.56
CA GLU A 110 -3.56 20.64 -6.85
C GLU A 110 -4.22 20.71 -5.47
N TRP A 111 -5.46 20.21 -5.34
CA TRP A 111 -6.20 20.20 -4.08
C TRP A 111 -5.54 19.27 -3.04
N LEU A 112 -5.12 18.08 -3.44
CA LEU A 112 -4.39 17.15 -2.56
C LEU A 112 -3.03 17.72 -2.15
N ASN A 113 -2.30 18.34 -3.07
CA ASN A 113 -1.03 19.00 -2.75
C ASN A 113 -1.20 20.17 -1.77
N ALA A 114 -2.25 20.97 -1.93
CA ALA A 114 -2.56 22.06 -1.00
C ALA A 114 -2.79 21.53 0.43
N ILE A 115 -3.49 20.40 0.57
CA ILE A 115 -3.67 19.75 1.88
C ILE A 115 -2.35 19.18 2.41
N ARG A 116 -1.63 18.42 1.58
CA ARG A 116 -0.39 17.74 1.96
C ARG A 116 0.68 18.70 2.48
N THR A 117 0.85 19.85 1.84
CA THR A 117 1.85 20.86 2.24
C THR A 117 1.54 21.53 3.58
N ARG A 118 0.27 21.56 3.99
CA ARG A 118 -0.18 22.17 5.25
C ARG A 118 -0.40 21.18 6.39
N LEU A 119 -0.47 19.88 6.09
CA LEU A 119 -0.84 18.84 7.05
C LEU A 119 0.11 18.73 8.26
N HIS A 120 1.39 19.07 8.06
CA HIS A 120 2.40 19.09 9.13
C HIS A 120 2.51 20.45 9.84
N THR A 121 1.81 21.48 9.37
CA THR A 121 1.75 22.78 10.05
C THR A 121 0.70 22.72 11.16
N PRO A 122 1.04 23.06 12.42
CA PRO A 122 0.05 23.19 13.48
C PRO A 122 -1.07 24.14 13.07
N GLY A 123 -2.32 23.67 13.08
CA GLY A 123 -3.47 24.46 12.62
C GLY A 123 -3.57 24.66 11.10
N GLY A 124 -2.66 24.13 10.29
CA GLY A 124 -2.64 24.35 8.84
C GLY A 124 -3.80 23.73 8.07
N THR A 125 -4.59 22.87 8.72
CA THR A 125 -5.85 22.32 8.20
C THR A 125 -7.08 23.10 8.65
N SER A 126 -6.90 24.32 9.17
CA SER A 126 -7.99 25.18 9.61
C SER A 126 -8.93 25.52 8.43
N PRO A 127 -10.21 25.85 8.72
CA PRO A 127 -11.14 26.31 7.70
C PRO A 127 -10.69 27.61 7.01
N ILE A 128 -9.88 28.42 7.70
CA ILE A 128 -9.33 29.68 7.20
C ILE A 128 -8.24 29.39 6.16
N ASP A 129 -7.35 28.44 6.46
CA ASP A 129 -6.21 28.10 5.60
C ASP A 129 -6.62 27.19 4.43
N LEU A 130 -7.56 26.27 4.65
CA LEU A 130 -8.03 25.29 3.66
C LEU A 130 -9.56 25.21 3.58
N PRO A 131 -10.23 26.24 3.03
CA PRO A 131 -11.70 26.26 2.92
C PRO A 131 -12.25 25.12 2.07
N GLY A 132 -11.55 24.73 1.00
CA GLY A 132 -11.95 23.58 0.18
C GLY A 132 -11.82 22.24 0.90
N PHE A 133 -10.83 22.09 1.78
CA PHE A 133 -10.71 20.90 2.62
C PHE A 133 -11.83 20.86 3.66
N TYR A 134 -12.13 21.99 4.30
CA TYR A 134 -13.25 22.13 5.21
C TYR A 134 -14.59 21.77 4.54
N ALA A 135 -14.85 22.26 3.33
CA ALA A 135 -16.04 21.92 2.57
C ALA A 135 -16.14 20.41 2.28
N TRP A 136 -15.03 19.78 1.87
CA TRP A 136 -14.98 18.33 1.67
C TRP A 136 -15.28 17.56 2.97
N ARG A 137 -14.73 17.99 4.11
CA ARG A 137 -15.02 17.38 5.42
C ARG A 137 -16.50 17.44 5.79
N HIS A 138 -17.24 18.45 5.31
CA HIS A 138 -18.68 18.62 5.55
C HIS A 138 -19.60 18.06 4.46
N SER A 139 -19.04 17.47 3.40
CA SER A 139 -19.81 16.81 2.34
C SER A 139 -20.49 15.51 2.83
N PRO A 140 -21.28 14.80 2.02
CA PRO A 140 -21.76 13.46 2.39
C PRO A 140 -20.60 12.46 2.57
N ALA A 141 -20.74 11.51 3.51
CA ALA A 141 -19.72 10.49 3.77
C ALA A 141 -19.40 9.63 2.53
N SER A 142 -20.40 9.38 1.67
CA SER A 142 -20.25 8.71 0.39
C SER A 142 -19.28 9.45 -0.54
N SER A 143 -19.46 10.76 -0.73
CA SER A 143 -18.60 11.58 -1.57
C SER A 143 -17.17 11.65 -1.03
N ARG A 144 -16.99 11.74 0.30
CA ARG A 144 -15.65 11.65 0.92
C ARG A 144 -14.98 10.31 0.64
N ARG A 145 -15.71 9.19 0.83
CA ARG A 145 -15.18 7.84 0.56
C ARG A 145 -14.82 7.64 -0.89
N GLU A 146 -15.67 8.09 -1.82
CA GLU A 146 -15.42 7.97 -3.25
C GLU A 146 -14.08 8.62 -3.63
N LEU A 147 -13.81 9.81 -3.10
CA LEU A 147 -12.52 10.48 -3.30
C LEU A 147 -11.37 9.65 -2.74
N LEU A 148 -11.46 9.19 -1.49
CA LEU A 148 -10.42 8.36 -0.87
C LEU A 148 -10.16 7.08 -1.68
N GLN A 149 -11.22 6.42 -2.14
CA GLN A 149 -11.14 5.20 -2.95
C GLN A 149 -10.52 5.46 -4.32
N LYS A 150 -10.86 6.57 -4.97
CA LYS A 150 -10.29 6.98 -6.26
C LYS A 150 -8.75 7.06 -6.19
N PHE A 151 -8.21 7.63 -5.12
CA PHE A 151 -6.77 7.86 -5.01
C PHE A 151 -5.97 6.69 -4.43
N ILE A 152 -6.60 5.81 -3.64
CA ILE A 152 -5.95 4.57 -3.19
C ILE A 152 -5.95 3.47 -4.27
N TYR A 153 -6.93 3.49 -5.19
CA TYR A 153 -7.14 2.43 -6.19
C TYR A 153 -5.89 2.07 -7.03
N PRO A 154 -5.10 3.03 -7.53
CA PRO A 154 -3.84 2.73 -8.22
C PRO A 154 -2.90 1.90 -7.35
N MET A 155 -2.80 2.22 -6.07
CA MET A 155 -1.96 1.51 -5.10
C MET A 155 -2.53 0.12 -4.76
N LEU A 156 -3.85 -0.07 -4.84
CA LEU A 156 -4.51 -1.36 -4.58
C LEU A 156 -4.33 -2.35 -5.72
N GLN A 157 -4.48 -1.91 -6.98
CA GLN A 157 -4.28 -2.76 -8.16
C GLN A 157 -2.90 -3.43 -8.13
N GLU A 158 -1.89 -2.71 -7.64
CA GLU A 158 -0.52 -3.16 -7.47
C GLU A 158 -0.36 -4.27 -6.41
N THR A 159 -1.19 -4.29 -5.36
CA THR A 159 -1.16 -5.34 -4.32
C THR A 159 -1.92 -6.61 -4.72
N SER A 160 -2.85 -6.53 -5.66
CA SER A 160 -3.66 -7.67 -6.14
C SER A 160 -2.85 -8.67 -6.97
N SER A 161 -1.80 -8.22 -7.66
CA SER A 161 -0.85 -9.07 -8.39
C SER A 161 -0.06 -10.03 -7.47
N LEU A 162 -0.14 -9.85 -6.15
CA LEU A 162 0.50 -10.71 -5.14
C LEU A 162 -0.45 -11.72 -4.49
N LYS A 163 -1.75 -11.74 -4.86
CA LYS A 163 -2.80 -12.57 -4.23
C LYS A 163 -3.44 -13.62 -5.15
N LYS A 164 -2.99 -13.75 -6.40
CA LYS A 164 -3.37 -14.84 -7.30
C LYS A 164 -2.17 -15.74 -7.51
#